data_AF-A0A3E2N9J6-F1
#
_entry.id   AF-A0A3E2N9J6-F1
#
_cell.length_a   1.000
_cell.length_b   1.000
_cell.length_c   1.000
_cell.angle_alpha   90.00
_cell.angle_beta   90.00
_cell.angle_gamma   90.00
#
_symmetry.space_group_name_H-M   'P 1'
#
loop_
_entity.id
_entity.type
_entity.pdbx_description
1 polymer ?
#
loop_
_entity_poly.entity_id
_entity_poly.type
_entity_poly.pdbx_seq_one_letter_code
_entity_poly.pdbx_strand_id
1 'polypeptide(L)' 'MRYEGTIERTAPELKKWKGPGNLEQFLGIPIHAEEIVEIDDGLNPYYFFVQNPYTVCPIAFEGETARQNKLEDPHE' A
#
# COMPACT_ATOMS: atom_id res chain seq x y z
N MET A 1 9.82 -8.43 3.78
CA MET A 1 10.69 -7.38 3.18
C MET A 1 9.86 -6.13 2.94
N ARG A 2 10.31 -4.95 3.40
CA ARG A 2 9.57 -3.69 3.28
C ARG A 2 10.15 -2.83 2.16
N TYR A 3 9.28 -2.26 1.33
CA TYR A 3 9.67 -1.31 0.28
C TYR A 3 9.10 0.07 0.61
N GLU A 4 9.94 1.09 0.53
CA GLU A 4 9.55 2.49 0.69
C GLU A 4 10.00 3.26 -0.54
N GLY A 5 9.14 4.15 -1.04
CA GLY A 5 9.42 4.96 -2.21
C GLY A 5 8.45 6.12 -2.31
N THR A 6 8.80 7.09 -3.15
CA THR A 6 7.95 8.25 -3.43
C THR A 6 7.27 8.07 -4.77
N ILE A 7 5.97 8.28 -4.80
CA ILE A 7 5.16 8.30 -6.02
C ILE A 7 4.48 9.66 -6.15
N GLU A 8 4.25 10.12 -7.37
CA GLU A 8 3.52 11.38 -7.62
C GLU A 8 1.99 11.23 -7.46
N ARG A 9 1.52 10.09 -6.97
CA ARG A 9 0.10 9.73 -6.84
C ARG A 9 -0.39 9.88 -5.42
N THR A 10 -1.64 10.31 -5.28
CA THR A 10 -2.28 10.55 -3.99
C THR A 10 -3.17 9.39 -3.56
N ALA A 11 -3.34 9.19 -2.25
CA ALA A 11 -4.27 8.21 -1.69
C ALA A 11 -5.71 8.29 -2.25
N PRO A 12 -6.33 9.47 -2.46
CA PRO A 12 -7.64 9.56 -3.09
C PRO A 12 -7.68 9.12 -4.56
N GLU A 13 -6.57 9.25 -5.31
CA GLU A 13 -6.48 8.68 -6.67
C GLU A 13 -6.52 7.16 -6.60
N LEU A 14 -5.77 6.54 -5.69
CA LEU A 14 -5.79 5.09 -5.49
C LEU A 14 -7.18 4.60 -5.04
N LYS A 15 -7.84 5.33 -4.14
CA LYS A 15 -9.21 5.00 -3.69
C LYS A 15 -10.23 5.01 -4.82
N LYS A 16 -10.06 5.88 -5.80
CA LYS A 16 -10.95 6.01 -6.97
C LYS A 16 -10.47 5.19 -8.16
N TRP A 17 -9.33 4.53 -8.05
CA TRP A 17 -8.73 3.80 -9.15
C TRP A 17 -9.63 2.64 -9.57
N LYS A 18 -10.08 2.73 -10.82
CA LYS A 18 -10.82 1.70 -11.56
C LYS A 18 -10.25 1.68 -12.97
N GLY A 19 -8.97 1.34 -13.07
CA GLY A 19 -8.23 1.34 -14.33
C GLY A 19 -8.22 -0.03 -15.01
N PRO A 20 -7.96 -0.08 -16.33
CA PRO A 20 -7.73 -1.33 -17.05
C PRO A 20 -6.31 -1.92 -16.83
N GLY A 21 -5.46 -1.26 -16.05
CA GLY A 21 -4.08 -1.71 -15.73
C GLY A 21 -3.99 -2.37 -14.36
N ASN A 22 -2.81 -2.91 -14.04
CA ASN A 22 -2.53 -3.45 -12.71
C ASN A 22 -2.00 -2.35 -11.75
N LEU A 23 -1.98 -2.65 -10.46
CA LEU A 23 -1.59 -1.73 -9.41
C LEU A 23 -0.11 -1.36 -9.51
N GLU A 24 0.72 -2.30 -9.96
CA GLU A 24 2.14 -2.08 -10.22
C GLU A 24 2.37 -0.98 -11.27
N GLN A 25 1.59 -0.99 -12.35
CA GLN A 25 1.63 0.07 -13.37
C GLN A 25 1.11 1.40 -12.82
N PHE A 26 0.17 1.35 -11.88
CA PHE A 26 -0.40 2.56 -11.27
C PHE A 26 0.56 3.21 -10.27
N LEU A 27 1.25 2.41 -9.45
CA LEU A 27 2.16 2.87 -8.40
C LEU A 27 3.62 2.97 -8.89
N GLY A 28 3.98 2.30 -9.98
CA GLY A 28 5.35 2.27 -10.51
C GLY A 28 6.33 1.44 -9.67
N ILE A 29 5.82 0.62 -8.74
CA ILE A 29 6.59 -0.28 -7.87
C ILE A 29 6.03 -1.70 -7.98
N PRO A 30 6.85 -2.74 -7.75
CA PRO A 30 6.34 -4.11 -7.67
C PRO A 30 5.36 -4.26 -6.51
N ILE A 31 4.26 -4.95 -6.77
CA ILE A 31 3.17 -5.19 -5.83
C ILE A 31 2.77 -6.67 -5.93
N HIS A 32 2.68 -7.31 -4.78
CA HIS A 32 2.19 -8.65 -4.58
C HIS A 32 0.75 -8.65 -4.06
N ALA A 33 0.06 -9.78 -4.24
CA ALA A 33 -1.22 -9.97 -3.57
C ALA A 33 -0.98 -10.11 -2.05
N GLU A 34 -2.00 -9.76 -1.26
CA GLU A 34 -2.03 -9.87 0.19
C GLU A 34 -1.07 -8.92 0.93
N GLU A 35 -0.53 -7.91 0.26
CA GLU A 35 0.26 -6.86 0.89
C GLU A 35 -0.58 -5.65 1.32
N ILE A 36 0.01 -4.82 2.17
CA ILE A 36 -0.56 -3.54 2.61
C ILE A 36 0.26 -2.41 2.00
N VAL A 37 -0.40 -1.57 1.22
CA VAL A 37 0.16 -0.34 0.67
C VAL A 37 -0.21 0.81 1.59
N GLU A 38 0.80 1.54 2.03
CA GLU A 38 0.66 2.79 2.74
C GLU A 38 0.95 3.96 1.79
N ILE A 39 0.05 4.94 1.75
CA ILE A 39 0.29 6.22 1.07
C ILE A 39 0.20 7.31 2.13
N ASP A 40 1.34 7.90 2.47
CA ASP A 40 1.44 9.04 3.35
C ASP A 40 1.52 10.34 2.52
N ASP A 41 0.55 11.23 2.71
CA ASP A 41 0.52 12.55 2.07
C ASP A 41 1.16 13.66 2.95
N GLY A 42 1.75 13.28 4.09
CA GLY A 42 2.32 14.17 5.09
C GLY A 42 1.30 14.74 6.07
N LEU A 43 0.01 14.41 5.92
CA LEU A 43 -1.04 14.76 6.87
C LEU A 43 -1.56 13.51 7.60
N ASN A 44 -2.02 12.51 6.86
CA ASN A 44 -2.49 11.25 7.44
C ASN A 44 -2.12 10.07 6.52
N PRO A 45 -1.53 9.00 7.07
CA PRO A 45 -1.27 7.80 6.28
C PRO A 45 -2.58 7.10 5.94
N TYR A 46 -2.73 6.76 4.65
CA TYR A 46 -3.84 5.95 4.14
C TYR A 46 -3.36 4.54 3.84
N TYR A 47 -4.11 3.54 4.30
CA TYR A 47 -3.76 2.14 4.12
C TYR A 47 -4.72 1.44 3.19
N PHE A 48 -4.16 0.62 2.31
CA PHE A 48 -4.89 -0.16 1.33
C PHE A 48 -4.41 -1.61 1.36
N PHE A 49 -5.34 -2.54 1.48
CA PHE A 49 -5.04 -3.97 1.31
C PHE A 49 -5.17 -4.36 -0.16
N VAL A 50 -4.13 -4.99 -0.70
CA VAL A 50 -4.10 -5.50 -2.07
C VAL A 50 -4.68 -6.91 -2.07
N GLN A 51 -5.93 -7.08 -2.53
CA GLN A 51 -6.49 -8.42 -2.68
C GLN A 51 -5.87 -9.17 -3.86
N ASN A 52 -5.58 -8.45 -4.93
CA ASN A 52 -4.88 -8.94 -6.12
C ASN A 52 -4.33 -7.72 -6.90
N PRO A 53 -3.50 -7.90 -7.94
CA PRO A 53 -2.90 -6.80 -8.70
C PRO A 53 -3.91 -5.84 -9.35
N TYR A 54 -5.21 -6.11 -9.35
CA TYR A 54 -6.25 -5.27 -9.94
C TYR A 54 -7.25 -4.73 -8.91
N THR A 55 -7.20 -5.22 -7.68
CA THR A 55 -8.18 -4.90 -6.65
C THR A 55 -7.48 -4.50 -5.36
N VAL A 56 -7.71 -3.26 -4.94
CA VAL A 56 -7.32 -2.75 -3.64
C VAL A 56 -8.52 -2.30 -2.84
N CYS A 57 -8.45 -2.47 -1.53
CA CYS A 57 -9.48 -2.00 -0.61
C CYS A 57 -8.89 -1.04 0.42
N PRO A 58 -9.49 0.14 0.63
CA PRO A 58 -9.12 0.97 1.76
C PRO A 58 -9.46 0.24 3.06
N ILE A 59 -8.50 0.20 3.98
CA ILE A 59 -8.67 -0.44 5.29
C ILE A 59 -8.41 0.58 6.39
N ALA A 60 -9.11 0.44 7.52
CA ALA A 60 -8.71 1.08 8.75
C ALA A 60 -7.57 0.24 9.33
N PHE A 61 -6.34 0.73 9.25
CA PHE A 61 -5.16 0.02 9.69
C PHE A 61 -4.30 0.95 10.55
N GLU A 62 -3.88 0.44 11.71
CA GLU A 62 -2.95 1.16 12.58
C GLU A 62 -1.53 0.78 12.19
N GLY A 63 -1.02 1.41 11.13
CA GLY A 63 0.33 1.11 10.63
C GLY A 63 1.42 1.36 11.66
N GLU A 64 1.24 2.31 12.59
CA GLU A 64 2.17 2.52 13.70
C GLU A 64 2.26 1.30 14.62
N THR A 65 1.12 0.71 14.97
CA THR A 65 1.05 -0.53 15.76
C THR A 65 1.63 -1.71 14.99
N ALA A 66 1.33 -1.82 13.69
CA ALA A 66 1.88 -2.86 12.82
C ALA A 66 3.41 -2.78 12.70
N ARG A 67 3.96 -1.56 12.62
CA ARG A 67 5.42 -1.29 12.60
C ARG A 67 6.11 -1.72 13.88
N GLN A 68 5.38 -1.80 15.00
CA GLN A 68 5.90 -2.26 16.28
C GLN A 68 5.77 -3.78 16.45
N ASN A 69 5.29 -4.51 15.43
CA ASN A 69 5.16 -5.95 15.50
C ASN A 69 6.54 -6.60 15.59
N LYS A 70 6.87 -7.08 16.80
CA LYS A 70 8.14 -7.73 17.13
C LYS A 70 8.35 -9.10 16.46
N LEU A 71 7.34 -9.59 15.74
CA LEU A 71 7.37 -10.83 14.96
C LEU A 71 7.67 -10.59 13.48
N GLU A 72 7.74 -9.33 13.03
CA GLU A 72 8.24 -9.00 11.69
C GLU A 72 9.77 -9.17 11.72
N ASP A 73 10.22 -10.41 11.53
CA ASP A 73 11.64 -10.74 11.49
C ASP A 73 12.27 -10.08 10.25
N PRO A 74 13.32 -9.26 10.40
CA PRO A 74 14.00 -8.63 9.26
C PRO A 74 14.84 -9.62 8.43
N HIS A 75 14.80 -10.92 8.77
CA HIS A 75 15.55 -11.99 8.12
C HIS A 75 14.64 -13.13 7.64
N GLU A 76 13.88 -12.89 6.58
CA GLU A 76 13.41 -13.94 5.65
C GLU A 76 13.78 -13.58 4.21
#